data_AF-A0A3S4NVM7-F1
#
_entry.id   AF-A0A3S4NVM7-F1
#
_cell.length_a   1.000
_cell.length_b   1.000
_cell.length_c   1.000
_cell.angle_alpha   90.00
_cell.angle_beta   90.00
_cell.angle_gamma   90.00
#
_symmetry.space_group_name_H-M   'P 1'
#
loop_
_entity.id
_entity.type
_entity.pdbx_description
1 polymer ?
#
loop_
_entity_poly.entity_id
_entity_poly.type
_entity_poly.pdbx_seq_one_letter_code
_entity_poly.pdbx_strand_id
1 'polypeptide(L)'
;MEEYLHLFVEEAHFYNGIVLGNLLPGNLWKPLPHMLQSWLRNYIGGILLYFLSAALWSFYIYYWKRHLYFPPDSIPSNESMRLQIIVSMKALPWYGALPTIAEYMVERAGPGVSPV
;
A
#
# COMPACT_ATOMS: atom_id res chain seq x y z
N MET A 1 15.52 -16.02 19.18
CA MET A 1 15.40 -15.76 17.72
C MET A 1 14.07 -16.29 17.20
N GLU A 2 13.73 -17.54 17.50
CA GLU A 2 12.40 -18.12 17.19
C GLU A 2 11.22 -17.37 17.82
N GLU A 3 11.35 -16.92 19.07
CA GLU A 3 10.31 -16.16 19.78
C GLU A 3 10.01 -14.79 19.11
N TYR A 4 11.05 -14.11 18.61
CA TYR A 4 10.89 -12.85 17.85
C TYR A 4 10.24 -13.09 16.49
N LEU A 5 10.54 -14.21 15.84
CA LEU A 5 9.95 -14.60 14.56
C LEU A 5 8.46 -14.89 14.73
N HIS A 6 8.10 -15.64 15.77
CA HIS A 6 6.71 -15.96 16.09
C HIS A 6 5.90 -14.70 16.41
N LEU A 7 6.48 -13.76 17.17
CA LEU A 7 5.87 -12.47 17.48
C LEU A 7 5.62 -11.65 16.20
N PHE A 8 6.56 -11.64 15.25
CA PHE A 8 6.43 -10.94 13.97
C PHE A 8 5.29 -11.51 13.11
N VAL A 9 5.18 -12.85 13.04
CA VAL A 9 4.12 -13.53 12.29
C VAL A 9 2.75 -13.27 12.92
N GLU A 10 2.67 -13.26 14.25
CA GLU A 10 1.44 -12.99 14.99
C GLU A 10 0.98 -11.53 14.79
N GLU A 11 1.92 -10.58 14.81
CA GLU A 11 1.65 -9.17 14.53
C GLU A 11 1.19 -8.97 13.08
N ALA A 12 1.84 -9.63 12.11
CA ALA A 12 1.43 -9.60 10.71
C ALA A 12 0.01 -10.16 10.52
N HIS A 13 -0.32 -11.26 11.20
CA HIS A 13 -1.67 -11.84 11.21
C HIS A 13 -2.71 -10.89 11.79
N PHE A 14 -2.37 -10.21 12.89
CA PHE A 14 -3.23 -9.21 13.53
C PHE A 14 -3.53 -8.04 12.59
N TYR A 15 -2.51 -7.48 11.93
CA TYR A 15 -2.70 -6.41 10.97
C TYR A 15 -3.45 -6.83 9.72
N ASN A 16 -3.19 -8.04 9.20
CA ASN A 16 -3.96 -8.61 8.10
C ASN A 16 -5.44 -8.75 8.49
N GLY A 17 -5.73 -9.19 9.72
CA GLY A 17 -7.08 -9.25 10.26
C GLY A 17 -7.78 -7.89 10.34
N ILE A 18 -7.10 -6.85 10.82
CA ILE A 18 -7.69 -5.51 10.95
C ILE A 18 -7.89 -4.84 9.60
N VAL A 19 -6.88 -4.88 8.73
CA VAL A 19 -6.92 -4.15 7.45
C VAL A 19 -7.74 -4.93 6.43
N LEU A 20 -7.44 -6.21 6.22
CA LEU A 20 -8.16 -7.03 5.24
C LEU A 20 -9.55 -7.40 5.74
N GLY A 21 -9.74 -7.65 7.05
CA GLY A 21 -11.06 -7.97 7.60
C GLY A 21 -12.07 -6.82 7.54
N ASN A 22 -11.61 -5.56 7.63
CA ASN A 22 -12.49 -4.39 7.51
C ASN A 22 -12.70 -3.92 6.06
N LEU A 23 -11.78 -4.21 5.14
CA LEU A 23 -11.81 -3.68 3.77
C LEU A 23 -12.15 -4.73 2.72
N LEU A 24 -11.97 -6.02 3.01
CA LEU A 24 -12.23 -7.13 2.09
C LEU A 24 -13.02 -8.25 2.77
N PRO A 25 -14.00 -8.85 2.07
CA PRO A 25 -14.78 -9.93 2.65
C PRO A 25 -13.91 -11.19 2.83
N GLY A 26 -14.09 -11.88 3.96
CA GLY A 26 -13.20 -12.96 4.43
C GLY A 26 -12.97 -14.12 3.46
N ASN A 27 -13.90 -14.35 2.55
CA ASN A 27 -13.82 -15.33 1.49
C ASN A 27 -12.76 -15.02 0.41
N LEU A 28 -12.33 -13.76 0.25
CA LEU A 28 -11.29 -13.39 -0.73
C LEU A 28 -9.87 -13.48 -0.18
N TRP A 29 -9.65 -13.18 1.10
CA TRP A 29 -8.29 -13.04 1.65
C TRP A 29 -7.83 -14.17 2.56
N LYS A 30 -8.76 -14.86 3.25
CA LYS A 30 -8.43 -16.04 4.08
C LYS A 30 -7.82 -17.22 3.32
N PRO A 31 -8.18 -17.54 2.06
CA PRO A 31 -7.57 -18.64 1.33
C PRO A 31 -6.20 -18.29 0.72
N LEU A 32 -5.75 -17.03 0.81
CA LEU A 32 -4.48 -16.60 0.22
C LEU A 32 -3.29 -17.00 1.12
N PRO A 33 -2.15 -17.41 0.55
CA PRO A 33 -0.92 -17.62 1.30
C PRO A 33 -0.46 -16.33 2.00
N HIS A 34 0.22 -16.48 3.15
CA HIS A 34 0.55 -15.37 4.06
C HIS A 34 1.27 -14.21 3.35
N MET A 35 2.21 -14.53 2.45
CA MET A 35 2.93 -13.56 1.63
C MET A 35 2.00 -12.67 0.76
N LEU A 36 0.93 -13.26 0.19
CA LEU A 36 -0.06 -12.49 -0.59
C LEU A 36 -0.98 -11.66 0.29
N GLN A 37 -1.27 -12.11 1.52
CA GLN A 37 -2.03 -11.30 2.47
C GLN A 37 -1.24 -10.05 2.88
N SER A 38 0.04 -10.20 3.20
CA SER A 38 0.94 -9.08 3.53
C SER A 38 1.13 -8.13 2.34
N TRP A 39 1.29 -8.65 1.13
CA TRP A 39 1.31 -7.83 -0.09
C TRP A 39 0.03 -7.02 -0.27
N LEU A 40 -1.13 -7.66 -0.08
CA LEU A 40 -2.43 -7.02 -0.24
C LEU A 40 -2.67 -5.93 0.81
N ARG A 41 -2.27 -6.17 2.06
CA ARG A 41 -2.27 -5.14 3.12
C ARG A 41 -1.42 -3.94 2.72
N ASN A 42 -0.18 -4.17 2.28
CA ASN A 42 0.74 -3.10 1.88
C ASN A 42 0.22 -2.32 0.66
N TYR A 43 -0.37 -3.01 -0.31
CA TYR A 43 -0.98 -2.38 -1.48
C TYR A 43 -2.17 -1.48 -1.10
N ILE A 44 -3.07 -1.96 -0.24
CA ILE A 44 -4.21 -1.18 0.24
C ILE A 44 -3.74 0.03 1.07
N GLY A 45 -2.75 -0.15 1.95
CA GLY A 45 -2.15 0.94 2.71
C GLY A 45 -1.52 2.00 1.79
N GLY A 46 -0.80 1.56 0.76
CA GLY A 46 -0.21 2.44 -0.26
C GLY A 46 -1.26 3.23 -1.05
N ILE A 47 -2.35 2.58 -1.44
CA ILE A 47 -3.50 3.25 -2.09
C ILE A 47 -4.10 4.31 -1.17
N LEU A 48 -4.40 3.97 0.09
CA LEU A 48 -5.00 4.91 1.04
C LEU A 48 -4.10 6.12 1.26
N LEU A 49 -2.80 5.89 1.48
CA LEU A 49 -1.84 6.96 1.68
C LEU A 49 -1.73 7.84 0.43
N TYR A 50 -1.65 7.25 -0.76
CA TYR A 50 -1.61 7.99 -2.02
C TYR A 50 -2.86 8.86 -2.22
N PHE A 51 -4.06 8.31 -2.06
CA PHE A 51 -5.30 9.07 -2.25
C PHE A 51 -5.50 10.14 -1.19
N LEU A 52 -5.22 9.87 0.09
CA LEU A 52 -5.37 10.87 1.16
C LEU A 52 -4.36 12.01 1.01
N SER A 53 -3.10 11.70 0.73
CA SER A 53 -2.07 12.71 0.52
C SER A 53 -2.30 13.50 -0.76
N ALA A 54 -2.64 12.84 -1.87
CA ALA A 54 -2.98 13.52 -3.12
C ALA A 54 -4.23 14.40 -2.99
N ALA A 55 -5.27 13.94 -2.30
CA ALA A 55 -6.48 14.73 -2.04
C ALA A 55 -6.18 15.95 -1.16
N LEU A 56 -5.42 15.78 -0.08
CA LEU A 56 -5.03 16.87 0.80
C LEU A 56 -4.17 17.91 0.07
N TRP A 57 -3.20 17.45 -0.71
CA TRP A 57 -2.33 18.30 -1.51
C TRP A 57 -3.10 19.06 -2.59
N SER A 58 -4.02 18.38 -3.27
CA SER A 58 -4.88 18.98 -4.28
C SER A 58 -5.81 20.03 -3.66
N PHE A 59 -6.40 19.74 -2.50
CA PHE A 59 -7.21 20.70 -1.76
C PHE A 59 -6.40 21.94 -1.34
N TYR A 60 -5.19 21.73 -0.81
CA TYR A 60 -4.31 22.83 -0.39
C TYR A 60 -3.94 23.75 -1.56
N ILE A 61 -3.55 23.17 -2.69
CA ILE A 61 -3.12 23.94 -3.87
C ILE A 61 -4.29 24.60 -4.59
N TYR A 62 -5.35 23.84 -4.90
CA TYR A 62 -6.41 24.32 -5.78
C TYR A 62 -7.52 25.08 -5.06
N TYR A 63 -7.70 24.86 -3.75
CA TYR A 63 -8.76 25.50 -2.97
C TYR A 63 -8.21 26.55 -2.00
N TRP A 64 -7.15 26.24 -1.23
CA TRP A 64 -6.65 27.15 -0.19
C TRP A 64 -5.67 28.20 -0.74
N LYS A 65 -4.62 27.79 -1.43
CA LYS A 65 -3.53 28.67 -1.90
C LYS A 65 -3.54 28.88 -3.42
N ARG A 66 -4.71 28.77 -4.05
CA ARG A 66 -4.88 28.91 -5.51
C ARG A 66 -4.22 30.17 -6.07
N HIS A 67 -4.36 31.30 -5.37
CA HIS A 67 -3.83 32.59 -5.78
C HIS A 67 -2.29 32.69 -5.78
N LEU A 68 -1.60 31.78 -5.08
CA LEU A 68 -0.14 31.84 -4.90
C LEU A 68 0.61 30.96 -5.91
N TYR A 69 -0.01 29.87 -6.36
CA TYR A 69 0.68 28.81 -7.11
C TYR A 69 0.29 28.74 -8.59
N PHE A 70 -0.88 29.24 -9.00
CA PHE A 70 -1.34 29.11 -10.39
C PHE A 70 -1.91 30.43 -10.94
N PRO A 71 -1.37 30.96 -12.05
CA PRO A 71 -2.08 31.98 -12.83
C PRO A 71 -3.43 31.43 -13.35
N PRO A 72 -4.40 32.31 -13.69
CA PRO A 72 -5.80 31.93 -13.98
C PRO A 72 -6.01 30.79 -14.99
N ASP A 73 -5.02 30.50 -15.86
CA ASP A 73 -5.16 29.64 -17.03
C ASP A 73 -4.24 28.41 -17.06
N SER A 74 -3.51 28.08 -15.97
CA SER A 74 -2.53 26.97 -15.97
C SER A 74 -2.93 25.75 -15.14
N ILE A 75 -4.21 25.61 -14.80
CA ILE A 75 -4.69 24.42 -14.08
C ILE A 75 -4.58 23.20 -15.01
N PRO A 76 -3.93 22.11 -14.57
CA PRO A 76 -3.81 20.91 -15.39
C PRO A 76 -5.19 20.36 -15.78
N SER A 77 -5.31 19.97 -17.05
CA SER A 77 -6.52 19.34 -17.59
C SER A 77 -6.93 18.12 -16.76
N ASN A 78 -8.24 17.92 -16.60
CA ASN A 78 -8.82 16.70 -15.99
C ASN A 78 -8.29 15.41 -16.64
N GLU A 79 -7.92 15.47 -17.92
CA GLU A 79 -7.33 14.35 -18.65
C GLU A 79 -5.91 14.02 -18.15
N SER A 80 -5.04 15.02 -18.01
CA SER A 80 -3.67 14.85 -17.50
C SER A 80 -3.66 14.30 -16.07
N MET A 81 -4.61 14.75 -15.26
CA MET A 81 -4.77 14.29 -13.88
C MET A 81 -5.26 12.84 -13.80
N ARG A 82 -6.18 12.42 -14.69
CA ARG A 82 -6.59 11.01 -14.82
C ARG A 82 -5.43 10.12 -15.27
N LEU A 83 -4.61 10.58 -16.21
CA LEU A 83 -3.42 9.84 -16.66
C LEU A 83 -2.41 9.63 -15.52
N GLN A 84 -2.15 10.64 -14.68
CA GLN A 84 -1.28 10.48 -13.51
C GLN A 84 -1.82 9.42 -12.54
N ILE A 85 -3.12 9.45 -12.24
CA ILE A 85 -3.73 8.44 -11.37
C ILE A 85 -3.57 7.04 -11.98
N ILE A 86 -3.84 6.86 -13.28
CA ILE A 86 -3.71 5.56 -13.95
C ILE A 86 -2.27 5.03 -13.90
N VAL A 87 -1.28 5.89 -14.18
CA VAL A 87 0.14 5.50 -14.13
C VAL A 87 0.55 5.15 -12.70
N SER A 88 0.19 5.95 -11.72
CA SER A 88 0.46 5.67 -10.31
C SER A 88 -0.18 4.36 -9.86
N MET A 89 -1.45 4.12 -10.21
CA MET A 89 -2.17 2.88 -9.88
C MET A 89 -1.57 1.65 -10.55
N LYS A 90 -0.92 1.78 -11.72
CA LYS A 90 -0.16 0.69 -12.34
C LYS A 90 1.19 0.43 -11.67
N ALA A 91 1.80 1.45 -11.05
CA ALA A 91 3.11 1.35 -10.41
C ALA A 91 3.03 0.88 -8.95
N LEU A 92 1.98 1.28 -8.22
CA LEU A 92 1.70 0.90 -6.83
C LEU A 92 1.82 -0.61 -6.52
N PRO A 93 1.32 -1.53 -7.36
CA PRO A 93 1.47 -2.97 -7.14
C PRO A 93 2.95 -3.41 -7.11
N TRP A 94 3.79 -2.80 -7.93
CA TRP A 94 5.23 -3.08 -8.01
C TRP A 94 5.98 -2.51 -6.82
N TYR A 95 5.61 -1.31 -6.36
CA TYR A 95 6.13 -0.75 -5.11
C TYR A 95 5.73 -1.59 -3.90
N GLY A 96 4.51 -2.14 -3.88
CA GLY A 96 4.06 -3.07 -2.82
C GLY A 96 4.77 -4.43 -2.88
N ALA A 97 5.24 -4.87 -4.06
CA ALA A 97 5.97 -6.12 -4.22
C ALA A 97 7.39 -6.06 -3.63
N LEU A 98 8.05 -4.90 -3.67
CA LEU A 98 9.40 -4.72 -3.13
C LEU A 98 9.53 -5.07 -1.63
N PRO A 99 8.71 -4.52 -0.70
CA PRO A 99 8.77 -4.89 0.70
C PRO A 99 8.38 -6.37 0.93
N THR A 100 7.45 -6.91 0.14
CA THR A 100 7.09 -8.34 0.22
C THR A 100 8.25 -9.25 -0.19
N ILE A 101 9.01 -8.89 -1.23
CA ILE A 101 10.21 -9.63 -1.64
C ILE A 101 11.30 -9.49 -0.56
N ALA A 102 11.45 -8.32 0.05
CA ALA A 102 12.40 -8.11 1.14
C ALA A 102 12.06 -8.96 2.38
N GLU A 103 10.79 -9.01 2.80
CA GLU A 103 10.30 -9.90 3.87
C GLU A 103 10.62 -11.36 3.54
N TYR A 104 10.27 -11.82 2.34
CA TYR A 104 10.52 -13.19 1.89
C TYR A 104 12.01 -13.57 1.86
N MET A 105 12.89 -12.63 1.47
CA MET A 105 14.34 -12.88 1.48
C MET A 105 14.90 -12.97 2.90
N VAL A 106 14.39 -12.16 3.84
CA VAL A 106 14.77 -12.21 5.26
C VAL A 106 14.34 -13.52 5.91
N GLU A 107 13.11 -13.98 5.61
CA GLU A 107 12.60 -15.27 6.10
C GLU A 107 13.44 -16.48 5.63
N ARG A 108 14.03 -16.40 4.44
CA ARG A 108 14.84 -17.49 3.85
C ARG A 108 16.34 -17.38 4.09
N ALA A 109 16.85 -16.21 4.47
CA ALA A 109 18.28 -16.00 4.71
C ALA A 109 18.75 -16.50 6.09
N GLY A 110 17.83 -16.79 7.02
CA GLY A 110 18.13 -17.44 8.28
C GLY A 110 18.38 -18.95 8.08
N PRO A 111 19.54 -19.51 8.48
CA PRO A 111 19.78 -20.94 8.38
C PRO A 111 18.89 -21.66 9.41
N GLY A 112 17.76 -22.23 8.97
CA GLY A 112 16.97 -23.16 9.79
C GLY A 112 15.44 -23.14 9.70
N VAL A 113 14.81 -22.22 8.95
CA VAL A 113 13.34 -22.14 8.94
C VAL A 113 12.75 -22.88 7.73
N SER A 114 12.15 -24.04 7.99
CA SER A 114 11.37 -24.85 7.04
C SER A 114 10.17 -24.07 6.49
N PRO A 115 9.81 -24.23 5.20
CA PRO A 115 8.62 -23.59 4.65
C PRO A 115 7.36 -24.15 5.32
N VAL A 116 6.52 -23.26 5.86
CA VAL A 116 5.14 -23.54 6.27
C VAL A 116 4.22 -22.69 5.40
#